data_AF-A0A415ME65-F1
#
_entry.id   AF-A0A415ME65-F1
#
_cell.length_a   1.000
_cell.length_b   1.000
_cell.length_c   1.000
_cell.angle_alpha   90.00
_cell.angle_beta   90.00
_cell.angle_gamma   90.00
#
_symmetry.space_group_name_H-M   'P 1'
#
loop_
_entity.id
_entity.type
_entity.pdbx_description
1 polymer ?
#
loop_
_entity_poly.entity_id
_entity_poly.type
_entity_poly.pdbx_seq_one_letter_code
_entity_poly.pdbx_strand_id
1 'polypeptide(L)'
;MSDYRYMRVIRCKVDLNKISVSSLWDLEDKFTDLFDMNLPRYFEKAVAENDEYLDYVLESKIDDNGGEWGKSRYLTENEANKYLLLFSEIYPDVKRDDLRAVEFCWYDCSEAPLYYDVDEEEWL
;
A
#
# COMPACT_ATOMS: atom_id res chain seq x y z
N MET A 1 -0.79 15.31 -21.68
CA MET A 1 -0.43 15.05 -20.27
C MET A 1 -1.16 13.78 -19.96
N SER A 2 -0.45 12.71 -19.70
CA SER A 2 -1.11 11.52 -19.20
C SER A 2 -1.41 11.77 -17.74
N ASP A 3 -2.66 11.57 -17.36
CA ASP A 3 -3.08 11.69 -15.97
C ASP A 3 -2.94 10.33 -15.27
N TYR A 4 -2.06 9.43 -15.71
CA TYR A 4 -1.89 8.14 -15.06
C TYR A 4 -0.70 8.16 -14.11
N ARG A 5 -0.87 7.48 -12.97
CA ARG A 5 0.15 7.34 -11.95
C ARG A 5 0.48 5.88 -11.74
N TYR A 6 1.76 5.57 -11.78
CA TYR A 6 2.30 4.27 -11.41
C TYR A 6 2.76 4.31 -9.94
N MET A 7 2.40 3.29 -9.18
CA MET A 7 2.94 3.03 -7.86
C MET A 7 3.36 1.58 -7.68
N ARG A 8 4.41 1.43 -6.88
CA ARG A 8 4.81 0.17 -6.30
C ARG A 8 4.81 0.32 -4.79
N VAL A 9 4.03 -0.52 -4.12
CA VAL A 9 3.75 -0.41 -2.68
C VAL A 9 3.84 -1.77 -2.00
N ILE A 10 4.02 -1.73 -0.68
CA ILE A 10 3.67 -2.84 0.20
C ILE A 10 2.34 -2.48 0.85
N ARG A 11 1.29 -3.24 0.56
CA ARG A 11 -0.06 -3.02 1.07
C ARG A 11 -0.30 -3.91 2.28
N CYS A 12 -0.79 -3.33 3.36
CA CYS A 12 -1.18 -4.03 4.58
C CYS A 12 -2.69 -3.93 4.78
N LYS A 13 -3.35 -5.06 5.05
CA LYS A 13 -4.71 -5.05 5.59
C LYS A 13 -4.66 -4.75 7.08
N VAL A 14 -5.29 -3.66 7.51
CA VAL A 14 -5.23 -3.17 8.89
C VAL A 14 -6.60 -3.34 9.55
N ASP A 15 -6.59 -3.84 10.79
CA ASP A 15 -7.78 -3.86 11.63
C ASP A 15 -7.79 -2.62 12.52
N LEU A 16 -8.61 -1.63 12.12
CA LEU A 16 -8.71 -0.32 12.80
C LEU A 16 -9.05 -0.47 14.30
N ASN A 17 -9.80 -1.51 14.68
CA ASN A 17 -10.15 -1.75 16.07
C ASN A 17 -8.93 -2.09 16.93
N LYS A 18 -7.94 -2.79 16.34
CA LYS A 18 -6.73 -3.18 17.07
C LYS A 18 -5.75 -2.03 17.25
N ILE A 19 -5.68 -1.13 16.27
CA ILE A 19 -4.84 0.07 16.36
C ILE A 19 -5.51 1.22 17.10
N SER A 20 -6.74 1.02 17.61
CA SER A 20 -7.49 2.00 18.41
C SER A 20 -7.61 3.37 17.71
N VAL A 21 -7.88 3.35 16.41
CA VAL A 21 -8.21 4.55 15.62
C VAL A 21 -9.57 4.36 14.95
N SER A 22 -10.25 5.47 14.70
CA SER A 22 -11.51 5.47 13.94
C SER A 22 -11.29 5.44 12.44
N SER A 23 -10.13 5.89 11.98
CA SER A 23 -9.78 6.03 10.57
C SER A 23 -8.28 5.94 10.34
N LEU A 24 -7.86 5.52 9.14
CA LEU A 24 -6.46 5.63 8.71
C LEU A 24 -5.95 7.08 8.68
N TRP A 25 -6.85 8.06 8.49
CA TRP A 25 -6.51 9.49 8.61
C TRP A 25 -5.96 9.84 10.00
N ASP A 26 -6.46 9.18 11.06
CA ASP A 26 -5.97 9.40 12.42
C ASP A 26 -4.53 8.87 12.60
N LEU A 27 -4.06 7.97 11.73
CA LEU A 27 -2.68 7.49 11.74
C LEU A 27 -1.71 8.53 11.18
N GLU A 28 -2.12 9.26 10.15
CA GLU A 28 -1.32 10.35 9.57
C GLU A 28 -1.04 11.45 10.62
N ASP A 29 -2.05 11.79 11.42
CA ASP A 29 -1.91 12.73 12.54
C ASP A 29 -1.02 12.19 13.68
N LYS A 30 -1.07 10.88 13.95
CA LYS A 30 -0.27 10.24 15.02
C LYS A 30 1.18 9.99 14.61
N PHE A 31 1.42 9.68 13.35
CA PHE A 31 2.71 9.23 12.80
C PHE A 31 3.15 10.11 11.64
N THR A 32 3.07 11.43 11.81
CA THR A 32 3.31 12.41 10.73
C THR A 32 4.66 12.22 10.03
N ASP A 33 5.71 11.86 10.79
CA ASP A 33 7.05 11.61 10.24
C ASP A 33 7.12 10.39 9.31
N LEU A 34 6.16 9.45 9.42
CA LEU A 34 6.09 8.25 8.59
C LEU A 34 5.24 8.46 7.33
N PHE A 35 4.32 9.41 7.34
CA PHE A 35 3.39 9.71 6.24
C PHE A 35 3.84 10.89 5.35
N ASP A 36 5.06 11.40 5.55
CA ASP A 36 5.57 12.54 4.77
C ASP A 36 5.93 12.13 3.32
N MET A 37 5.11 12.58 2.37
CA MET A 37 5.30 12.35 0.92
C MET A 37 6.62 12.92 0.36
N ASN A 38 7.31 13.81 1.10
CA ASN A 38 8.65 14.29 0.71
C ASN A 38 9.74 13.24 0.94
N LEU A 39 9.45 12.18 1.71
CA LEU A 39 10.38 11.08 1.92
C LEU A 39 10.49 10.22 0.66
N PRO A 40 11.66 9.62 0.40
CA PRO A 40 11.82 8.66 -0.71
C PRO A 40 10.86 7.46 -0.62
N ARG A 41 10.38 7.16 0.59
CA ARG A 41 9.41 6.12 0.90
C ARG A 41 8.61 6.57 2.12
N TYR A 42 7.31 6.40 2.07
CA TYR A 42 6.39 6.89 3.10
C TYR A 42 5.19 5.96 3.22
N PHE A 43 4.46 6.10 4.31
CA PHE A 43 3.16 5.48 4.49
C PHE A 43 2.06 6.36 3.91
N GLU A 44 1.06 5.74 3.31
CA GLU A 44 -0.12 6.41 2.79
C GLU A 44 -1.34 5.53 3.01
N LYS A 45 -2.51 6.13 3.18
CA LYS A 45 -3.76 5.40 3.00
C LYS A 45 -3.77 4.83 1.57
N ALA A 46 -4.12 3.56 1.42
CA ALA A 46 -4.23 2.98 0.08
C ALA A 46 -5.25 3.77 -0.77
N VAL A 47 -4.89 4.06 -2.01
CA VAL A 47 -5.77 4.70 -3.01
C VAL A 47 -6.78 3.66 -3.53
N ALA A 48 -7.61 3.14 -2.64
CA ALA A 48 -8.63 2.14 -2.92
C ALA A 48 -9.95 2.53 -2.23
N GLU A 49 -11.06 2.01 -2.74
CA GLU A 49 -12.42 2.25 -2.21
C GLU A 49 -12.57 1.91 -0.70
N ASN A 50 -11.72 1.03 -0.16
CA ASN A 50 -11.82 0.53 1.21
C ASN A 50 -10.82 1.18 2.16
N ASP A 51 -11.31 1.72 3.28
CA ASP A 51 -10.55 2.40 4.34
C ASP A 51 -9.74 1.47 5.27
N GLU A 52 -9.52 0.21 4.88
CA GLU A 52 -8.86 -0.81 5.72
C GLU A 52 -7.43 -1.14 5.28
N TYR A 53 -6.88 -0.41 4.30
CA TYR A 53 -5.60 -0.74 3.69
C TYR A 53 -4.58 0.39 3.83
N LEU A 54 -3.42 0.06 4.38
CA LEU A 54 -2.30 0.95 4.58
C LEU A 54 -1.18 0.57 3.60
N ASP A 55 -0.73 1.53 2.81
CA ASP A 55 0.37 1.34 1.87
C ASP A 55 1.67 1.92 2.41
N TYR A 56 2.75 1.19 2.18
CA TYR A 56 4.09 1.72 2.24
C TYR A 56 4.62 1.90 0.82
N VAL A 57 4.73 3.15 0.40
CA VAL A 57 5.06 3.56 -0.97
C VAL A 57 6.56 3.38 -1.21
N LEU A 58 6.90 2.48 -2.14
CA LEU A 58 8.28 2.22 -2.54
C LEU A 58 8.71 3.07 -3.74
N GLU A 59 7.77 3.34 -4.64
CA GLU A 59 7.95 4.14 -5.85
C GLU A 59 6.61 4.73 -6.27
N SER A 60 6.64 6.00 -6.68
CA SER A 60 5.49 6.71 -7.25
C SER A 60 6.00 7.60 -8.38
N LYS A 61 5.43 7.48 -9.58
CA LYS A 61 5.80 8.29 -10.75
C LYS A 61 4.62 8.48 -11.69
N ILE A 62 4.64 9.58 -12.44
CA ILE A 62 3.71 9.82 -13.54
C ILE A 62 4.03 8.83 -14.66
N ASP A 63 3.03 8.12 -15.15
CA ASP A 63 3.14 7.21 -16.28
C ASP A 63 2.45 7.82 -17.50
N ASP A 64 3.26 8.21 -18.48
CA ASP A 64 2.75 8.81 -19.72
C ASP A 64 2.18 7.81 -20.74
N ASN A 65 2.35 6.51 -20.49
CA ASN A 65 2.09 5.46 -21.48
C ASN A 65 1.14 4.36 -20.99
N GLY A 66 0.72 4.37 -19.73
CA GLY A 66 0.00 3.25 -19.10
C GLY A 66 -1.49 3.52 -18.91
N GLY A 67 -2.34 2.60 -19.36
CA GLY A 67 -3.73 2.54 -18.91
C GLY A 67 -3.85 1.96 -17.50
N GLU A 68 -5.08 1.67 -17.06
CA GLU A 68 -5.32 1.07 -15.76
C GLU A 68 -4.90 -0.41 -15.75
N TRP A 69 -4.03 -0.78 -14.82
CA TRP A 69 -3.64 -2.17 -14.57
C TRP A 69 -3.11 -2.31 -13.15
N GLY A 70 -3.10 -3.52 -12.63
CA GLY A 70 -2.46 -3.80 -11.35
C GLY A 70 -2.27 -5.28 -11.13
N LYS A 71 -1.25 -5.61 -10.34
CA LYS A 71 -0.93 -6.98 -9.95
C LYS A 71 -0.48 -7.00 -8.50
N SER A 72 -0.73 -8.13 -7.87
CA SER A 72 -0.36 -8.37 -6.49
C SER A 72 0.47 -9.65 -6.41
N ARG A 73 1.34 -9.74 -5.42
CA ARG A 73 2.05 -10.97 -5.09
C ARG A 73 2.33 -11.08 -3.60
N TYR A 74 2.58 -12.30 -3.17
CA TYR A 74 3.12 -12.55 -1.84
C TYR A 74 4.53 -11.97 -1.69
N LEU A 75 4.87 -11.56 -0.46
CA LEU A 75 6.21 -11.12 -0.12
C LEU A 75 7.16 -12.31 -0.05
N THR A 76 8.37 -12.12 -0.57
CA THR A 76 9.49 -13.03 -0.30
C THR A 76 9.85 -13.01 1.19
N GLU A 77 10.57 -14.02 1.70
CA GLU A 77 10.94 -14.07 3.11
C GLU A 77 11.75 -12.83 3.56
N ASN A 78 12.68 -12.37 2.71
CA ASN A 78 13.49 -11.19 3.00
C ASN A 78 12.66 -9.91 3.05
N GLU A 79 11.71 -9.76 2.12
CA GLU A 79 10.78 -8.62 2.12
C GLU A 79 9.88 -8.67 3.35
N ALA A 80 9.32 -9.84 3.67
CA ALA A 80 8.46 -10.02 4.84
C ALA A 80 9.20 -9.63 6.13
N ASN A 81 10.42 -10.11 6.34
CA ASN A 81 11.21 -9.77 7.54
C ASN A 81 11.46 -8.26 7.66
N LYS A 82 11.73 -7.58 6.54
CA LYS A 82 11.96 -6.14 6.52
C LYS A 82 10.69 -5.34 6.77
N TYR A 83 9.63 -5.65 6.04
CA TYR A 83 8.41 -4.86 6.04
C TYR A 83 7.51 -5.18 7.25
N LEU A 84 7.53 -6.40 7.77
CA LEU A 84 6.85 -6.69 9.04
C LEU A 84 7.37 -5.82 10.18
N LEU A 85 8.69 -5.68 10.29
CA LEU A 85 9.29 -4.82 11.30
C LEU A 85 8.81 -3.37 11.14
N LEU A 86 8.78 -2.88 9.91
CA LEU A 86 8.35 -1.50 9.61
C LEU A 86 6.86 -1.27 9.92
N PHE A 87 5.98 -2.17 9.48
CA PHE A 87 4.54 -2.07 9.74
C PHE A 87 4.20 -2.27 11.22
N SER A 88 5.03 -3.01 11.97
CA SER A 88 4.84 -3.22 13.41
C SER A 88 4.97 -1.95 14.25
N GLU A 89 5.59 -0.89 13.71
CA GLU A 89 5.66 0.42 14.37
C GLU A 89 4.28 1.09 14.47
N ILE A 90 3.40 0.81 13.51
CA ILE A 90 2.04 1.38 13.42
C ILE A 90 0.99 0.35 13.87
N TYR A 91 1.15 -0.91 13.44
CA TYR A 91 0.24 -2.01 13.72
C TYR A 91 1.01 -3.19 14.37
N PRO A 92 1.13 -3.22 15.70
CA PRO A 92 1.99 -4.19 16.40
C PRO A 92 1.64 -5.68 16.15
N ASP A 93 0.38 -5.98 15.85
CA ASP A 93 -0.11 -7.34 15.61
C ASP A 93 -0.08 -7.77 14.13
N VAL A 94 0.60 -7.00 13.27
CA VAL A 94 0.72 -7.29 11.83
C VAL A 94 1.32 -8.67 11.58
N LYS A 95 0.72 -9.44 10.68
CA LYS A 95 1.22 -10.74 10.23
C LYS A 95 1.70 -10.67 8.80
N ARG A 96 2.55 -11.64 8.43
CA ARG A 96 3.03 -11.78 7.04
C ARG A 96 1.88 -11.85 6.04
N ASP A 97 0.82 -12.57 6.42
CA ASP A 97 -0.34 -12.81 5.56
C ASP A 97 -1.20 -11.56 5.36
N ASP A 98 -1.01 -10.53 6.18
CA ASP A 98 -1.66 -9.23 6.05
C ASP A 98 -0.93 -8.32 5.04
N LEU A 99 0.26 -8.71 4.56
CA LEU A 99 1.09 -7.92 3.65
C LEU A 99 1.05 -8.47 2.21
N ARG A 100 0.94 -7.58 1.23
CA ARG A 100 1.07 -7.88 -0.21
C ARG A 100 1.98 -6.88 -0.89
N ALA A 101 2.79 -7.35 -1.83
CA ALA A 101 3.52 -6.45 -2.71
C ALA A 101 2.62 -6.16 -3.91
N VAL A 102 2.28 -4.90 -4.10
CA VAL A 102 1.30 -4.45 -5.09
C VAL A 102 1.98 -3.46 -6.04
N GLU A 103 1.74 -3.65 -7.33
CA GLU A 103 2.24 -2.79 -8.39
C GLU A 103 1.08 -2.47 -9.31
N PHE A 104 0.77 -1.19 -9.47
CA PHE A 104 -0.43 -0.76 -10.18
C PHE A 104 -0.24 0.60 -10.84
N CYS A 105 -1.02 0.81 -11.89
CA CYS A 105 -1.18 2.07 -12.60
C CYS A 105 -2.67 2.43 -12.60
N TRP A 106 -3.00 3.66 -12.23
CA TRP A 106 -4.38 4.16 -12.18
C TRP A 106 -4.45 5.61 -12.66
N TYR A 107 -5.66 6.05 -12.97
CA TYR A 107 -5.92 7.43 -13.36
C TYR A 107 -5.86 8.36 -12.13
N ASP A 108 -4.94 9.32 -12.14
CA ASP A 108 -4.82 10.38 -11.15
C ASP A 108 -6.16 11.13 -11.09
N CYS A 109 -6.76 11.20 -9.89
CA CYS A 109 -8.17 11.57 -9.61
C CYS A 109 -9.22 10.44 -9.63
N SER A 110 -8.83 9.17 -9.73
CA SER A 110 -9.71 8.03 -9.46
C SER A 110 -9.18 7.16 -8.31
N GLU A 111 -10.07 6.36 -7.72
CA GLU A 111 -9.68 5.27 -6.84
C GLU A 111 -9.17 4.11 -7.70
N ALA A 112 -8.09 3.46 -7.28
CA ALA A 112 -7.58 2.29 -7.95
C ALA A 112 -8.32 1.04 -7.44
N PRO A 113 -8.47 -0.01 -8.27
CA PRO A 113 -8.86 -1.32 -7.76
C PRO A 113 -7.89 -1.77 -6.65
N LEU A 114 -8.39 -2.60 -5.74
CA LEU A 114 -7.65 -2.96 -4.53
C LEU A 114 -6.37 -3.78 -4.81
N TYR A 115 -6.32 -4.55 -5.90
CA TYR A 115 -5.17 -5.38 -6.29
C TYR A 115 -4.47 -6.07 -5.08
N TYR A 116 -5.25 -6.73 -4.22
CA TYR A 116 -4.76 -7.35 -2.98
C TYR A 116 -4.83 -8.88 -3.02
N ASP A 117 -5.92 -9.41 -3.60
CA ASP A 117 -6.01 -10.84 -3.86
C ASP A 117 -4.97 -11.22 -4.92
N VAL A 118 -4.21 -12.28 -4.64
CA VAL A 118 -3.17 -12.78 -5.54
C VAL A 118 -3.84 -13.74 -6.50
N ASP A 119 -3.84 -13.39 -7.77
CA ASP A 119 -4.23 -14.33 -8.81
C ASP A 119 -3.08 -15.34 -9.02
N GLU A 120 -3.26 -16.56 -8.51
CA GLU A 120 -2.24 -17.61 -8.59
C GLU A 120 -2.06 -18.11 -10.04
N GLU A 121 -3.01 -17.85 -10.95
CA GLU A 121 -2.94 -18.26 -12.36
C GLU A 121 -1.97 -17.39 -13.18
N GLU A 122 -1.70 -16.14 -12.78
CA GLU A 122 -0.75 -15.25 -13.49
C GLU A 122 0.74 -15.60 -13.23
N TRP A 123 1.02 -16.51 -12.30
CA TRP A 123 2.39 -16.86 -11.87
C TRP A 123 2.76 -18.34 -12.11
N LEU A 124 1.92 -19.10 -12.81
CA LEU A 124 2.17 -20.48 -13.29
C LEU A 124 2.62 -20.50 -14.76
#